data_AF-M7TXP6-F1
#
_entry.id   AF-M7TXP6-F1
#
_cell.length_a   1.000
_cell.length_b   1.000
_cell.length_c   1.000
_cell.angle_alpha   90.00
_cell.angle_beta   90.00
_cell.angle_gamma   90.00
#
_symmetry.space_group_name_H-M   'P 1'
#
loop_
_entity.id
_entity.type
_entity.pdbx_description
1 polymer ?
#
loop_
_entity_poly.entity_id
_entity_poly.type
_entity_poly.pdbx_seq_one_letter_code
_entity_poly.pdbx_strand_id
1 'polypeptide(L)'
;MNIPSIVRAKGSLQDGKARVPSPVTRIPTKASGSITEFEFGNLARSNLPITKNLCPLVDKGIAFFLTYYMTVPLERSHNWVDLMPTMSAELFVQSRMLEAVSSVGLAGLSNATRNPNLMAIARKKHFDTVNYVIRELGDISNANIEGILKKVVMLAIFELMNTAPRGSHSLSVHVNGALSLLKALALRNYEKNKPTTKLQLQFFFAAHIKYFEMDNPPSTQLIEFSELILKNKRTEDATASAVVEIVIRFINLHASIRAKAFTDPVKVVSAVAFLDGELERWEANLPIHWNFTVQSRDISDGSSFDGKCHEYCDVWISRMFNHYRWMRILLNELFLEHLNRITHLTSEHLVQKMKARKIINRMATDICTSISSYFGHTTLVERPTLLPQMSGIPVFLMIWPLFIAGGGTGVPQHLYNWVLGRLDIISKQLGVLSAQTMMERTKIRRQRWIRADMKASRTTCNDTLFPLILGTGCEMQIEMEPLD
;
A
#
# COMPACT_ATOMS: atom_id res chain seq x y z
N MET A 1 -24.20 36.13 37.74
CA MET A 1 -25.00 36.02 36.52
C MET A 1 -24.44 34.93 35.63
N ASN A 2 -25.20 34.02 35.05
CA ASN A 2 -26.40 33.29 35.44
C ASN A 2 -26.52 32.17 34.39
N ILE A 3 -26.39 30.92 34.79
CA ILE A 3 -26.65 29.73 33.94
C ILE A 3 -28.14 29.41 34.03
N PRO A 4 -28.77 28.97 32.93
CA PRO A 4 -29.60 27.76 32.98
C PRO A 4 -29.26 26.80 31.82
N SER A 5 -29.07 25.49 32.00
CA SER A 5 -29.85 24.46 32.73
C SER A 5 -31.12 24.02 31.99
N ILE A 6 -31.00 22.97 31.16
CA ILE A 6 -32.10 22.13 30.64
C ILE A 6 -31.66 20.67 30.82
N VAL A 7 -31.95 20.06 31.98
CA VAL A 7 -33.17 19.31 32.32
C VAL A 7 -33.14 17.85 31.84
N ARG A 8 -33.19 16.95 32.83
CA ARG A 8 -33.17 15.49 32.75
C ARG A 8 -34.59 14.98 33.02
N ALA A 9 -35.18 14.23 32.09
CA ALA A 9 -36.46 13.55 32.32
C ALA A 9 -36.23 12.06 32.69
N LYS A 10 -36.97 11.56 33.67
CA LYS A 10 -36.96 10.16 34.12
C LYS A 10 -38.37 9.78 34.60
N GLY A 11 -38.82 8.55 34.30
CA GLY A 11 -40.10 7.97 34.75
C GLY A 11 -41.16 7.95 33.63
N SER A 12 -41.84 6.85 33.36
CA SER A 12 -42.38 5.85 34.28
C SER A 12 -42.53 4.45 33.65
N LEU A 13 -42.69 3.42 34.47
CA LEU A 13 -43.11 2.07 34.04
C LEU A 13 -44.65 2.00 33.96
N GLN A 14 -45.16 1.10 33.12
CA GLN A 14 -46.39 0.35 33.46
C GLN A 14 -46.17 -1.15 33.26
N ASP A 15 -46.74 -1.91 34.19
CA ASP A 15 -46.60 -3.35 34.36
C ASP A 15 -47.54 -4.16 33.45
N GLY A 16 -47.11 -5.38 33.10
CA GLY A 16 -47.88 -6.33 32.29
C GLY A 16 -47.52 -7.79 32.58
N LYS A 17 -48.05 -8.32 33.71
CA LYS A 17 -48.14 -9.75 34.11
C LYS A 17 -48.26 -10.73 32.91
N ALA A 18 -47.70 -11.95 32.84
CA ALA A 18 -46.84 -12.79 33.70
C ALA A 18 -46.17 -13.89 32.79
N ARG A 19 -45.59 -15.05 33.19
CA ARG A 19 -45.54 -15.89 34.43
C ARG A 19 -44.27 -16.80 34.41
N VAL A 20 -44.15 -17.75 35.35
CA VAL A 20 -43.01 -18.66 35.68
C VAL A 20 -43.62 -20.00 36.18
N PRO A 21 -43.12 -21.24 35.91
CA PRO A 21 -41.74 -21.79 35.94
C PRO A 21 -41.17 -22.25 34.55
N SER A 22 -39.98 -22.84 34.31
CA SER A 22 -38.88 -23.57 35.03
C SER A 22 -38.79 -25.11 34.74
N PRO A 23 -37.85 -25.93 35.31
CA PRO A 23 -36.54 -26.24 34.71
C PRO A 23 -36.22 -27.78 34.66
N VAL A 24 -34.93 -28.17 34.79
CA VAL A 24 -34.37 -29.53 35.06
C VAL A 24 -34.11 -30.43 33.81
N THR A 25 -33.01 -31.20 33.66
CA THR A 25 -31.60 -31.17 34.17
C THR A 25 -30.75 -32.27 33.47
N ARG A 26 -29.42 -32.26 33.67
CA ARG A 26 -28.43 -33.37 33.58
C ARG A 26 -27.68 -33.67 32.27
N ILE A 27 -26.41 -33.24 32.33
CA ILE A 27 -25.17 -33.62 31.63
C ILE A 27 -24.93 -35.15 31.72
N PRO A 28 -24.28 -35.82 30.73
CA PRO A 28 -22.87 -36.20 30.94
C PRO A 28 -21.91 -36.21 29.71
N THR A 29 -20.67 -35.78 29.99
CA THR A 29 -19.35 -36.30 29.51
C THR A 29 -18.88 -36.28 28.04
N LYS A 30 -17.75 -35.58 27.86
CA LYS A 30 -16.50 -35.93 27.12
C LYS A 30 -16.57 -36.50 25.68
N ALA A 31 -15.96 -35.75 24.75
CA ALA A 31 -14.83 -36.25 23.95
C ALA A 31 -13.98 -35.08 23.42
N SER A 32 -12.66 -35.27 23.30
CA SER A 32 -11.78 -34.37 22.54
C SER A 32 -11.92 -34.67 21.04
N GLY A 33 -12.17 -33.65 20.23
CA GLY A 33 -12.20 -33.75 18.77
C GLY A 33 -11.26 -32.73 18.12
N SER A 34 -10.41 -33.19 17.20
CA SER A 34 -9.49 -32.36 16.44
C SER A 34 -10.23 -31.40 15.50
N ILE A 35 -9.73 -30.17 15.37
CA ILE A 35 -10.14 -29.27 14.28
C ILE A 35 -9.38 -29.71 13.03
N THR A 36 -10.01 -30.56 12.23
CA THR A 36 -9.55 -30.98 10.90
C THR A 36 -10.71 -30.83 9.90
N GLU A 37 -10.34 -30.50 8.66
CA GLU A 37 -11.21 -30.50 7.46
C GLU A 37 -12.32 -29.43 7.41
N PHE A 38 -11.95 -28.28 6.84
CA PHE A 38 -12.89 -27.49 6.05
C PHE A 38 -12.99 -28.16 4.67
N GLU A 39 -14.10 -28.84 4.38
CA GLU A 39 -14.30 -29.55 3.11
C GLU A 39 -14.30 -28.57 1.91
N PHE A 40 -13.39 -28.79 0.96
CA PHE A 40 -13.39 -28.09 -0.31
C PHE A 40 -14.44 -28.68 -1.26
N GLY A 41 -15.67 -28.17 -1.17
CA GLY A 41 -16.73 -28.46 -2.14
C GLY A 41 -16.33 -28.07 -3.57
N ASN A 42 -16.62 -28.96 -4.52
CA ASN A 42 -16.20 -28.88 -5.94
C ASN A 42 -16.37 -27.49 -6.59
N LEU A 43 -15.26 -26.94 -7.10
CA LEU A 43 -15.26 -25.65 -7.80
C LEU A 43 -15.91 -25.79 -9.19
N ALA A 44 -17.15 -25.31 -9.33
CA ALA A 44 -17.87 -25.35 -10.60
C ALA A 44 -17.16 -24.54 -11.72
N ARG A 45 -17.24 -25.04 -12.96
CA ARG A 45 -16.70 -24.38 -14.16
C ARG A 45 -17.23 -22.93 -14.27
N SER A 46 -16.31 -21.96 -14.32
CA SER A 46 -16.64 -20.54 -14.32
C SER A 46 -17.19 -20.06 -15.67
N ASN A 47 -18.50 -19.86 -15.76
CA ASN A 47 -19.14 -19.15 -16.87
C ASN A 47 -19.22 -17.64 -16.56
N LEU A 48 -18.31 -16.82 -17.09
CA LEU A 48 -18.41 -15.36 -17.00
C LEU A 48 -19.38 -14.80 -18.07
N PRO A 49 -20.33 -13.92 -17.70
CA PRO A 49 -21.13 -13.18 -18.67
C PRO A 49 -20.35 -11.97 -19.23
N ILE A 50 -20.18 -11.90 -20.55
CA ILE A 50 -19.53 -10.79 -21.25
C ILE A 50 -20.63 -9.84 -21.79
N THR A 51 -20.70 -8.61 -21.30
CA THR A 51 -21.85 -7.73 -21.51
C THR A 51 -21.70 -6.73 -22.66
N LYS A 52 -22.16 -7.17 -23.84
CA LYS A 52 -22.89 -6.49 -24.94
C LYS A 52 -22.77 -4.99 -25.31
N ASN A 53 -22.29 -4.04 -24.50
CA ASN A 53 -22.45 -2.59 -24.79
C ASN A 53 -21.18 -1.70 -24.75
N LEU A 54 -19.98 -2.29 -24.81
CA LEU A 54 -18.88 -1.63 -25.52
C LEU A 54 -18.91 -2.14 -26.97
N CYS A 55 -18.60 -1.27 -27.94
CA CYS A 55 -18.28 -1.69 -29.32
C CYS A 55 -17.37 -2.92 -29.24
N PRO A 56 -17.73 -4.07 -29.86
CA PRO A 56 -17.26 -5.37 -29.41
C PRO A 56 -15.73 -5.45 -29.47
N LEU A 57 -15.10 -5.31 -28.30
CA LEU A 57 -13.67 -5.42 -28.14
C LEU A 57 -13.26 -6.85 -28.45
N VAL A 58 -12.90 -7.08 -29.71
CA VAL A 58 -12.37 -8.36 -30.22
C VAL A 58 -11.19 -8.83 -29.36
N ASP A 59 -10.43 -7.88 -28.81
CA ASP A 59 -9.34 -8.12 -27.89
C ASP A 59 -9.83 -8.25 -26.43
N LYS A 60 -9.86 -9.49 -25.94
CA LYS A 60 -10.21 -9.85 -24.55
C LYS A 60 -9.28 -9.21 -23.51
N GLY A 61 -8.04 -8.88 -23.88
CA GLY A 61 -7.08 -8.22 -22.98
C GLY A 61 -7.50 -6.79 -22.70
N ILE A 62 -7.87 -6.04 -23.73
CA ILE A 62 -8.33 -4.65 -23.57
C ILE A 62 -9.60 -4.62 -22.71
N ALA A 63 -10.55 -5.52 -22.96
CA ALA A 63 -11.74 -5.67 -22.12
C ALA A 63 -11.36 -5.95 -20.65
N PHE A 64 -10.48 -6.91 -20.39
CA PHE A 64 -10.02 -7.23 -19.02
C PHE A 64 -9.32 -6.04 -18.36
N PHE A 65 -8.45 -5.34 -19.08
CA PHE A 65 -7.75 -4.15 -18.58
C PHE A 65 -8.73 -3.04 -18.22
N LEU A 66 -9.72 -2.74 -19.07
CA LEU A 66 -10.71 -1.69 -18.77
C LEU A 66 -11.61 -2.08 -17.60
N THR A 67 -12.00 -3.35 -17.46
CA THR A 67 -12.86 -3.83 -16.37
C THR A 67 -12.15 -3.87 -15.02
N TYR A 68 -10.91 -4.35 -14.96
CA TYR A 68 -10.22 -4.65 -13.69
C TYR A 68 -9.05 -3.69 -13.38
N TYR A 69 -8.51 -3.01 -14.40
CA TYR A 69 -7.34 -2.13 -14.30
C TYR A 69 -7.60 -0.69 -14.80
N MET A 70 -8.84 -0.28 -15.08
CA MET A 70 -9.20 1.15 -15.23
C MET A 70 -10.19 1.63 -14.18
N THR A 71 -9.99 2.85 -13.68
CA THR A 71 -11.01 3.56 -12.91
C THR A 71 -11.80 4.37 -13.93
N VAL A 72 -13.00 3.93 -14.31
CA VAL A 72 -13.93 4.77 -15.07
C VAL A 72 -14.71 5.60 -14.05
N PRO A 73 -14.65 6.95 -14.09
CA PRO A 73 -15.50 7.77 -13.24
C PRO A 73 -16.97 7.49 -13.61
N LEU A 74 -17.74 6.99 -12.66
CA LEU A 74 -19.19 6.91 -12.82
C LEU A 74 -19.80 8.26 -12.44
N GLU A 75 -20.70 8.77 -13.28
CA GLU A 75 -21.43 10.04 -13.12
C GLU A 75 -22.36 10.01 -11.89
N ARG A 76 -21.81 10.09 -10.67
CA ARG A 76 -22.59 10.05 -9.41
C ARG A 76 -22.37 11.24 -8.47
N SER A 77 -21.64 12.27 -8.88
CA SER A 77 -21.92 13.61 -8.37
C SER A 77 -21.53 14.67 -9.40
N HIS A 78 -22.26 15.79 -9.40
CA HIS A 78 -22.04 16.93 -10.30
C HIS A 78 -20.68 17.64 -10.12
N ASN A 79 -19.83 17.16 -9.20
CA ASN A 79 -18.54 17.76 -8.85
C ASN A 79 -17.32 16.96 -9.35
N TRP A 80 -17.51 15.78 -9.97
CA TRP A 80 -16.42 14.93 -10.47
C TRP A 80 -15.91 15.29 -11.88
N VAL A 81 -16.53 16.26 -12.56
CA VAL A 81 -16.43 16.42 -14.01
C VAL A 81 -15.07 17.00 -14.49
N ASP A 82 -14.36 17.78 -13.67
CA ASP A 82 -13.31 18.70 -14.18
C ASP A 82 -11.83 18.38 -13.84
N LEU A 83 -11.52 17.35 -13.05
CA LEU A 83 -10.20 17.26 -12.39
C LEU A 83 -9.22 16.18 -12.88
N MET A 84 -9.44 15.65 -14.09
CA MET A 84 -8.40 14.97 -14.87
C MET A 84 -8.33 15.54 -16.29
N PRO A 85 -7.17 16.04 -16.74
CA PRO A 85 -6.84 16.00 -18.16
C PRO A 85 -6.70 14.51 -18.50
N THR A 86 -7.81 13.96 -18.98
CA THR A 86 -7.95 12.72 -19.75
C THR A 86 -6.82 11.69 -19.55
N MET A 87 -7.12 10.69 -18.73
CA MET A 87 -6.92 9.30 -19.16
C MET A 87 -8.26 8.78 -19.69
N SER A 88 -8.90 9.54 -20.60
CA SER A 88 -10.15 9.10 -21.22
C SER A 88 -9.92 7.83 -22.01
N ALA A 89 -10.95 7.01 -22.14
CA ALA A 89 -10.93 5.83 -23.00
C ALA A 89 -10.39 6.18 -24.40
N GLU A 90 -10.76 7.36 -24.92
CA GLU A 90 -10.32 7.93 -26.21
C GLU A 90 -8.80 8.03 -26.38
N LEU A 91 -8.05 8.37 -25.34
CA LEU A 91 -6.57 8.42 -25.42
C LEU A 91 -5.95 7.03 -25.51
N PHE A 92 -6.66 5.98 -25.11
CA PHE A 92 -6.27 4.60 -25.36
C PHE A 92 -6.69 4.12 -26.76
N VAL A 93 -7.66 4.76 -27.43
CA VAL A 93 -8.15 4.40 -28.78
C VAL A 93 -7.09 4.64 -29.88
N GLN A 94 -5.98 5.33 -29.59
CA GLN A 94 -4.82 5.31 -30.50
C GLN A 94 -4.33 3.86 -30.68
N SER A 95 -4.41 3.33 -31.91
CA SER A 95 -4.21 1.91 -32.23
C SER A 95 -2.92 1.29 -31.66
N ARG A 96 -1.86 2.09 -31.52
CA ARG A 96 -0.54 1.67 -31.02
C ARG A 96 -0.38 1.74 -29.49
N MET A 97 -1.37 2.28 -28.77
CA MET A 97 -1.53 2.10 -27.32
C MET A 97 -2.34 0.83 -26.98
N LEU A 98 -3.30 0.45 -27.84
CA LEU A 98 -4.16 -0.73 -27.64
C LEU A 98 -3.35 -2.03 -27.50
N GLU A 99 -2.26 -2.20 -28.25
CA GLU A 99 -1.37 -3.36 -28.14
C GLU A 99 -0.67 -3.46 -26.78
N ALA A 100 -0.17 -2.34 -26.26
CA ALA A 100 0.45 -2.27 -24.94
C ALA A 100 -0.56 -2.59 -23.83
N VAL A 101 -1.76 -2.01 -23.91
CA VAL A 101 -2.88 -2.27 -22.99
C VAL A 101 -3.33 -3.73 -23.05
N SER A 102 -3.49 -4.27 -24.26
CA SER A 102 -3.84 -5.67 -24.50
C SER A 102 -2.81 -6.62 -23.89
N SER A 103 -1.51 -6.35 -24.05
CA SER A 103 -0.46 -7.19 -23.45
C SER A 103 -0.62 -7.32 -21.92
N VAL A 104 -0.91 -6.22 -21.23
CA VAL A 104 -1.12 -6.20 -19.78
C VAL A 104 -2.42 -6.92 -19.41
N GLY A 105 -3.51 -6.64 -20.11
CA GLY A 105 -4.81 -7.25 -19.84
C GLY A 105 -4.86 -8.76 -20.13
N LEU A 106 -4.19 -9.22 -21.20
CA LEU A 106 -4.04 -10.65 -21.50
C LEU A 106 -3.14 -11.37 -20.50
N ALA A 107 -2.08 -10.72 -19.99
CA ALA A 107 -1.27 -11.29 -18.92
C ALA A 107 -2.08 -11.46 -17.63
N GLY A 108 -2.84 -10.44 -17.24
CA GLY A 108 -3.79 -10.49 -16.12
C GLY A 108 -4.83 -11.59 -16.25
N LEU A 109 -5.55 -11.61 -17.38
CA LEU A 109 -6.56 -12.62 -17.69
C LEU A 109 -5.97 -14.03 -17.73
N SER A 110 -4.77 -14.20 -18.31
CA SER A 110 -4.03 -15.45 -18.31
C SER A 110 -3.76 -15.96 -16.91
N ASN A 111 -3.29 -15.09 -16.02
CA ASN A 111 -2.95 -15.46 -14.64
C ASN A 111 -4.21 -15.81 -13.84
N ALA A 112 -5.29 -15.02 -13.98
CA ALA A 112 -6.56 -15.26 -13.32
C ALA A 112 -7.27 -16.56 -13.79
N THR A 113 -7.19 -16.86 -15.10
CA THR A 113 -7.81 -18.07 -15.70
C THR A 113 -6.88 -19.27 -15.82
N ARG A 114 -5.60 -19.13 -15.42
CA ARG A 114 -4.53 -20.12 -15.59
C ARG A 114 -4.37 -20.63 -17.04
N ASN A 115 -4.53 -19.74 -18.02
CA ASN A 115 -4.54 -20.08 -19.45
C ASN A 115 -3.23 -19.65 -20.16
N PRO A 116 -2.22 -20.52 -20.31
CA PRO A 116 -0.90 -20.14 -20.83
C PRO A 116 -0.92 -19.67 -22.29
N ASN A 117 -1.93 -20.01 -23.07
CA ASN A 117 -2.07 -19.54 -24.46
C ASN A 117 -2.33 -18.01 -24.50
N LEU A 118 -3.05 -17.47 -23.52
CA LEU A 118 -3.24 -16.03 -23.38
C LEU A 118 -1.92 -15.33 -23.01
N MET A 119 -1.10 -15.93 -22.14
CA MET A 119 0.25 -15.41 -21.83
C MET A 119 1.17 -15.41 -23.06
N ALA A 120 1.10 -16.41 -23.93
CA ALA A 120 1.90 -16.44 -25.16
C ALA A 120 1.57 -15.25 -26.09
N ILE A 121 0.27 -14.95 -26.26
CA ILE A 121 -0.18 -13.76 -27.02
C ILE A 121 0.23 -12.47 -26.28
N ALA A 122 0.07 -12.41 -24.96
CA ALA A 122 0.45 -11.28 -24.13
C ALA A 122 1.94 -10.92 -24.28
N ARG A 123 2.83 -11.92 -24.23
CA ARG A 123 4.28 -11.76 -24.43
C ARG A 123 4.63 -11.29 -25.84
N LYS A 124 3.93 -11.78 -26.88
CA LYS A 124 4.11 -11.29 -28.25
C LYS A 124 3.78 -9.80 -28.34
N LYS A 125 2.61 -9.38 -27.85
CA LYS A 125 2.18 -7.96 -27.84
C LYS A 125 3.10 -7.07 -27.02
N HIS A 126 3.64 -7.58 -25.90
CA HIS A 126 4.67 -6.89 -25.12
C HIS A 126 5.96 -6.70 -25.93
N PHE A 127 6.48 -7.75 -26.59
CA PHE A 127 7.67 -7.67 -27.45
C PHE A 127 7.47 -6.70 -28.63
N ASP A 128 6.31 -6.76 -29.30
CA ASP A 128 5.95 -5.84 -30.37
C ASP A 128 5.90 -4.38 -29.86
N THR A 129 5.41 -4.15 -28.64
CA THR A 129 5.42 -2.84 -27.96
C THR A 129 6.84 -2.36 -27.66
N VAL A 130 7.76 -3.23 -27.21
CA VAL A 130 9.18 -2.89 -27.01
C VAL A 130 9.82 -2.45 -28.32
N ASN A 131 9.65 -3.22 -29.40
CA ASN A 131 10.18 -2.88 -30.73
C ASN A 131 9.61 -1.56 -31.25
N TYR A 132 8.33 -1.27 -30.99
CA TYR A 132 7.72 -0.02 -31.36
C TYR A 132 8.31 1.17 -30.59
N VAL A 133 8.51 1.04 -29.27
CA VAL A 133 9.19 2.05 -28.44
C VAL A 133 10.61 2.31 -28.94
N ILE A 134 11.39 1.27 -29.26
CA ILE A 134 12.75 1.42 -29.81
C ILE A 134 12.74 2.22 -31.12
N ARG A 135 11.76 1.97 -32.00
CA ARG A 135 11.61 2.71 -33.26
C ARG A 135 11.19 4.17 -33.04
N GLU A 136 10.24 4.45 -32.14
CA GLU A 136 9.87 5.84 -31.82
C GLU A 136 11.02 6.63 -31.17
N LEU A 137 11.89 5.97 -30.40
CA LEU A 137 13.08 6.60 -29.81
C LEU A 137 14.19 6.90 -30.83
N GLY A 138 14.16 6.28 -32.02
CA GLY A 138 15.12 6.53 -33.10
C GLY A 138 15.03 7.94 -33.72
N ASP A 139 13.87 8.59 -33.61
CA ASP A 139 13.65 10.00 -33.97
C ASP A 139 13.05 10.76 -32.77
N ILE A 140 13.84 10.86 -31.71
CA ILE A 140 13.41 11.48 -30.44
C ILE A 140 13.03 12.97 -30.59
N SER A 141 13.56 13.65 -31.62
CA SER A 141 13.27 15.06 -31.91
C SER A 141 11.81 15.28 -32.31
N ASN A 142 11.25 14.37 -33.12
CA ASN A 142 9.85 14.41 -33.55
C ASN A 142 8.93 13.53 -32.69
N ALA A 143 9.48 12.71 -31.80
CA ALA A 143 8.75 11.75 -31.01
C ALA A 143 7.67 12.35 -30.08
N ASN A 144 6.55 11.64 -29.99
CA ASN A 144 5.56 11.86 -28.93
C ASN A 144 6.05 11.26 -27.61
N ILE A 145 6.91 11.98 -26.88
CA ILE A 145 7.49 11.56 -25.60
C ILE A 145 6.42 11.08 -24.60
N GLU A 146 5.26 11.74 -24.53
CA GLU A 146 4.16 11.33 -23.65
C GLU A 146 3.56 9.99 -24.10
N GLY A 147 3.38 9.80 -25.40
CA GLY A 147 2.95 8.55 -26.01
C GLY A 147 3.97 7.41 -25.84
N ILE A 148 5.27 7.68 -25.84
CA ILE A 148 6.31 6.69 -25.51
C ILE A 148 6.22 6.34 -24.02
N LEU A 149 6.19 7.34 -23.15
CA LEU A 149 6.11 7.16 -21.69
C LEU A 149 4.92 6.26 -21.30
N LYS A 150 3.73 6.52 -21.86
CA LYS A 150 2.54 5.69 -21.63
C LYS A 150 2.77 4.21 -21.99
N LYS A 151 3.50 3.91 -23.07
CA LYS A 151 3.88 2.53 -23.44
C LYS A 151 4.90 1.94 -22.48
N VAL A 152 5.93 2.68 -22.10
CA VAL A 152 6.95 2.21 -21.13
C VAL A 152 6.33 1.94 -19.75
N VAL A 153 5.32 2.71 -19.33
CA VAL A 153 4.52 2.42 -18.13
C VAL A 153 3.75 1.10 -18.29
N MET A 154 3.11 0.83 -19.44
CA MET A 154 2.47 -0.47 -19.69
C MET A 154 3.46 -1.64 -19.68
N LEU A 155 4.66 -1.46 -20.24
CA LEU A 155 5.74 -2.46 -20.18
C LEU A 155 6.16 -2.75 -18.72
N ALA A 156 6.32 -1.71 -17.89
CA ALA A 156 6.60 -1.87 -16.46
C ALA A 156 5.46 -2.59 -15.72
N ILE A 157 4.19 -2.30 -16.05
CA ILE A 157 3.03 -3.00 -15.47
C ILE A 157 2.98 -4.46 -15.93
N PHE A 158 3.33 -4.77 -17.18
CA PHE A 158 3.45 -6.15 -17.67
C PHE A 158 4.46 -6.96 -16.85
N GLU A 159 5.60 -6.37 -16.52
CA GLU A 159 6.57 -6.99 -15.61
C GLU A 159 5.99 -7.20 -14.21
N LEU A 160 5.19 -6.25 -13.71
CA LEU A 160 4.49 -6.34 -12.42
C LEU A 160 3.44 -7.47 -12.38
N MET A 161 2.86 -7.86 -13.52
CA MET A 161 1.98 -9.03 -13.62
C MET A 161 2.71 -10.35 -13.42
N ASN A 162 3.98 -10.42 -13.82
CA ASN A 162 4.73 -11.66 -14.00
C ASN A 162 5.86 -11.84 -12.96
N THR A 163 6.05 -10.88 -12.05
CA THR A 163 7.26 -10.81 -11.20
C THR A 163 7.23 -11.73 -9.98
N ALA A 164 8.25 -12.60 -9.91
CA ALA A 164 8.65 -13.33 -8.72
C ALA A 164 9.51 -12.45 -7.76
N PRO A 165 9.83 -12.90 -6.52
CA PRO A 165 10.46 -12.06 -5.51
C PRO A 165 11.88 -11.61 -5.84
N ARG A 166 12.05 -10.28 -5.94
CA ARG A 166 13.29 -9.50 -6.14
C ARG A 166 13.77 -9.42 -7.59
N GLY A 167 14.15 -8.21 -7.99
CA GLY A 167 15.14 -8.02 -9.05
C GLY A 167 14.73 -8.46 -10.46
N SER A 168 13.47 -8.25 -10.89
CA SER A 168 13.22 -8.21 -12.35
C SER A 168 14.05 -7.06 -12.92
N HIS A 169 15.12 -7.45 -13.60
CA HIS A 169 16.00 -6.56 -14.33
C HIS A 169 15.18 -5.77 -15.36
N SER A 170 14.24 -6.44 -16.04
CA SER A 170 13.27 -5.84 -16.96
C SER A 170 12.42 -4.74 -16.31
N LEU A 171 11.83 -4.98 -15.13
CA LEU A 171 11.07 -3.95 -14.39
C LEU A 171 11.97 -2.76 -14.04
N SER A 172 13.20 -3.03 -13.57
CA SER A 172 14.18 -2.00 -13.26
C SER A 172 14.54 -1.14 -14.49
N VAL A 173 14.72 -1.78 -15.66
CA VAL A 173 15.00 -1.16 -16.95
C VAL A 173 13.83 -0.29 -17.41
N HIS A 174 12.60 -0.78 -17.39
CA HIS A 174 11.43 0.02 -17.79
C HIS A 174 11.18 1.21 -16.85
N VAL A 175 11.34 1.04 -15.54
CA VAL A 175 11.24 2.17 -14.58
C VAL A 175 12.33 3.22 -14.82
N ASN A 176 13.57 2.81 -15.11
CA ASN A 176 14.64 3.75 -15.46
C ASN A 176 14.37 4.47 -16.79
N GLY A 177 13.91 3.74 -17.82
CA GLY A 177 13.55 4.34 -19.12
C GLY A 177 12.41 5.35 -18.99
N ALA A 178 11.37 5.02 -18.22
CA ALA A 178 10.27 5.94 -17.92
C ALA A 178 10.75 7.18 -17.15
N LEU A 179 11.68 7.03 -16.19
CA LEU A 179 12.26 8.16 -15.47
C LEU A 179 13.04 9.10 -16.38
N SER A 180 13.85 8.57 -17.30
CA SER A 180 14.55 9.38 -18.32
C SER A 180 13.58 10.13 -19.23
N LEU A 181 12.50 9.47 -19.69
CA LEU A 181 11.43 10.09 -20.48
C LEU A 181 10.68 11.18 -19.69
N LEU A 182 10.45 10.96 -18.40
CA LEU A 182 9.81 11.93 -17.50
C LEU A 182 10.67 13.16 -17.26
N LYS A 183 11.99 12.99 -17.07
CA LYS A 183 12.94 14.12 -17.00
C LYS A 183 12.89 14.93 -18.29
N ALA A 184 12.98 14.28 -19.45
CA ALA A 184 12.90 14.95 -20.76
C ALA A 184 11.56 15.68 -20.96
N LEU A 185 10.44 15.06 -20.59
CA LEU A 185 9.11 15.67 -20.65
C LEU A 185 8.97 16.85 -19.66
N ALA A 186 9.54 16.75 -18.45
CA ALA A 186 9.52 17.81 -17.46
C ALA A 186 10.35 19.03 -17.89
N LEU A 187 11.53 18.80 -18.49
CA LEU A 187 12.36 19.85 -19.07
C LEU A 187 11.64 20.56 -20.21
N ARG A 188 11.11 19.81 -21.19
CA ARG A 188 10.32 20.35 -22.31
C ARG A 188 9.07 21.11 -21.86
N ASN A 189 8.46 20.68 -20.76
CA ASN A 189 7.32 21.38 -20.15
C ASN A 189 7.76 22.69 -19.47
N TYR A 190 8.87 22.67 -18.74
CA TYR A 190 9.46 23.87 -18.11
C TYR A 190 9.84 24.93 -19.15
N GLU A 191 10.56 24.55 -20.21
CA GLU A 191 10.91 25.42 -21.34
C GLU A 191 9.68 26.06 -22.02
N LYS A 192 8.54 25.38 -21.99
CA LYS A 192 7.27 25.83 -22.59
C LYS A 192 6.31 26.48 -21.58
N ASN A 193 6.79 26.78 -20.37
CA ASN A 193 5.99 27.29 -19.25
C ASN A 193 4.70 26.48 -18.98
N LYS A 194 4.76 25.16 -19.19
CA LYS A 194 3.67 24.21 -18.93
C LYS A 194 3.94 23.54 -17.58
N PRO A 195 3.02 23.61 -16.61
CA PRO A 195 3.29 23.12 -15.27
C PRO A 195 3.16 21.59 -15.16
N THR A 196 3.91 21.01 -14.22
CA THR A 196 3.97 19.57 -13.93
C THR A 196 2.58 18.94 -13.85
N THR A 197 2.41 17.75 -14.42
CA THR A 197 1.12 17.03 -14.43
C THR A 197 0.96 16.10 -13.22
N LYS A 198 -0.29 15.85 -12.79
CA LYS A 198 -0.64 14.78 -11.84
C LYS A 198 -0.03 13.42 -12.22
N LEU A 199 0.08 13.10 -13.52
CA LEU A 199 0.71 11.87 -14.01
C LEU A 199 2.22 11.82 -13.72
N GLN A 200 2.94 12.94 -13.93
CA GLN A 200 4.36 13.06 -13.60
C GLN A 200 4.59 12.89 -12.09
N LEU A 201 3.76 13.52 -11.26
CA LEU A 201 3.80 13.34 -9.79
C LEU A 201 3.45 11.89 -9.38
N GLN A 202 2.42 11.29 -9.96
CA GLN A 202 2.04 9.91 -9.65
C GLN A 202 3.14 8.91 -10.00
N PHE A 203 3.78 9.06 -11.15
CA PHE A 203 4.92 8.21 -11.51
C PHE A 203 6.13 8.51 -10.64
N PHE A 204 6.40 9.77 -10.30
CA PHE A 204 7.42 10.14 -9.30
C PHE A 204 7.21 9.28 -8.04
N PHE A 205 6.07 9.39 -7.34
CA PHE A 205 5.85 8.62 -6.11
C PHE A 205 5.90 7.09 -6.28
N ALA A 206 5.51 6.56 -7.45
CA ALA A 206 5.65 5.14 -7.75
C ALA A 206 7.12 4.71 -7.95
N ALA A 207 7.93 5.51 -8.65
CA ALA A 207 9.34 5.23 -8.91
C ALA A 207 10.18 5.20 -7.63
N HIS A 208 9.84 6.01 -6.61
CA HIS A 208 10.54 6.01 -5.32
C HIS A 208 10.51 4.67 -4.57
N ILE A 209 9.44 3.88 -4.77
CA ILE A 209 9.31 2.55 -4.16
C ILE A 209 10.53 1.68 -4.54
N LYS A 210 10.96 1.74 -5.80
CA LYS A 210 12.14 1.02 -6.31
C LYS A 210 13.40 1.32 -5.49
N TYR A 211 13.67 2.58 -5.17
CA TYR A 211 14.88 2.98 -4.46
C TYR A 211 14.86 2.52 -3.00
N PHE A 212 13.69 2.57 -2.33
CA PHE A 212 13.49 1.92 -1.04
C PHE A 212 13.70 0.41 -1.09
N GLU A 213 13.17 -0.28 -2.11
CA GLU A 213 13.31 -1.74 -2.25
C GLU A 213 14.73 -2.20 -2.56
N MET A 214 15.53 -1.36 -3.21
CA MET A 214 16.90 -1.68 -3.62
C MET A 214 17.96 -1.20 -2.61
N ASP A 215 17.56 -0.60 -1.48
CA ASP A 215 18.46 0.05 -0.50
C ASP A 215 19.39 1.14 -1.12
N ASN A 216 19.04 1.65 -2.31
CA ASN A 216 19.90 2.51 -3.13
C ASN A 216 19.58 4.01 -2.94
N PRO A 217 20.58 4.91 -3.05
CA PRO A 217 20.33 6.35 -3.12
C PRO A 217 19.54 6.70 -4.40
N PRO A 218 18.83 7.84 -4.43
CA PRO A 218 18.18 8.36 -5.64
C PRO A 218 19.21 8.49 -6.78
N SER A 219 18.84 8.12 -8.01
CA SER A 219 19.71 8.39 -9.15
C SER A 219 19.66 9.88 -9.51
N THR A 220 20.70 10.37 -10.20
CA THR A 220 20.76 11.77 -10.66
C THR A 220 19.51 12.16 -11.45
N GLN A 221 19.00 11.28 -12.32
CA GLN A 221 17.76 11.56 -13.08
C GLN A 221 16.54 11.81 -12.17
N LEU A 222 16.47 11.13 -11.02
CA LEU A 222 15.38 11.28 -10.06
C LEU A 222 15.47 12.61 -9.32
N ILE A 223 16.69 13.00 -8.94
CA ILE A 223 16.99 14.29 -8.27
C ILE A 223 16.66 15.44 -9.23
N GLU A 224 17.21 15.43 -10.45
CA GLU A 224 16.95 16.45 -11.47
C GLU A 224 15.46 16.55 -11.83
N PHE A 225 14.74 15.42 -11.91
CA PHE A 225 13.30 15.41 -12.11
C PHE A 225 12.54 15.99 -10.90
N SER A 226 12.97 15.70 -9.67
CA SER A 226 12.39 16.30 -8.46
C SER A 226 12.55 17.83 -8.44
N GLU A 227 13.72 18.34 -8.85
CA GLU A 227 13.94 19.78 -8.97
C GLU A 227 13.03 20.43 -10.02
N LEU A 228 12.86 19.79 -11.18
CA LEU A 228 11.96 20.27 -12.22
C LEU A 228 10.49 20.29 -11.76
N ILE A 229 10.06 19.30 -10.96
CA ILE A 229 8.74 19.30 -10.32
C ILE A 229 8.60 20.49 -9.36
N LEU A 230 9.59 20.74 -8.50
CA LEU A 230 9.53 21.82 -7.50
C LEU A 230 9.58 23.21 -8.15
N LYS A 231 10.37 23.38 -9.22
CA LYS A 231 10.48 24.62 -10.01
C LYS A 231 9.24 24.94 -10.84
N ASN A 232 8.44 23.92 -11.22
CA ASN A 232 7.35 24.03 -12.20
C ASN A 232 6.00 23.48 -11.69
N LYS A 233 5.77 23.55 -10.38
CA LYS A 233 4.57 23.03 -9.73
C LYS A 233 3.32 23.84 -10.12
N ARG A 234 2.20 23.14 -10.34
CA ARG A 234 0.86 23.76 -10.36
C ARG A 234 0.51 24.29 -8.98
N THR A 235 -0.27 25.37 -8.94
CA THR A 235 -0.81 25.91 -7.68
C THR A 235 -1.76 24.89 -7.03
N GLU A 236 -2.58 24.18 -7.82
CA GLU A 236 -3.51 23.16 -7.31
C GLU A 236 -2.79 21.91 -6.77
N ASP A 237 -1.66 21.53 -7.39
CA ASP A 237 -0.86 20.38 -6.95
C ASP A 237 0.23 20.76 -5.92
N ALA A 238 0.28 22.01 -5.43
CA ALA A 238 1.32 22.48 -4.51
C ALA A 238 1.40 21.63 -3.22
N THR A 239 0.24 21.19 -2.69
CA THR A 239 0.14 20.29 -1.53
C THR A 239 0.77 18.92 -1.81
N ALA A 240 0.59 18.36 -3.00
CA ALA A 240 1.23 17.09 -3.39
C ALA A 240 2.75 17.27 -3.60
N SER A 241 3.15 18.36 -4.26
CA SER A 241 4.54 18.71 -4.51
C SER A 241 5.35 19.00 -3.24
N ALA A 242 4.72 19.45 -2.15
CA ALA A 242 5.40 19.62 -0.86
C ALA A 242 5.95 18.29 -0.29
N VAL A 243 5.33 17.15 -0.62
CA VAL A 243 5.78 15.82 -0.15
C VAL A 243 7.02 15.34 -0.90
N VAL A 244 7.22 15.78 -2.16
CA VAL A 244 8.32 15.37 -3.07
C VAL A 244 9.69 15.54 -2.40
N GLU A 245 9.93 16.69 -1.79
CA GLU A 245 11.20 17.01 -1.13
C GLU A 245 11.47 16.09 0.07
N ILE A 246 10.44 15.83 0.88
CA ILE A 246 10.50 14.93 2.03
C ILE A 246 10.83 13.50 1.57
N VAL A 247 10.27 13.04 0.44
CA VAL A 247 10.55 11.70 -0.10
C VAL A 247 12.02 11.55 -0.49
N ILE A 248 12.58 12.52 -1.22
CA ILE A 248 13.99 12.48 -1.65
C ILE A 248 14.93 12.48 -0.43
N ARG A 249 14.67 13.34 0.56
CA ARG A 249 15.44 13.38 1.81
C ARG A 249 15.32 12.09 2.61
N PHE A 250 14.13 11.47 2.65
CA PHE A 250 13.92 10.19 3.32
C PHE A 250 14.67 9.03 2.62
N ILE A 251 14.70 8.97 1.28
CA ILE A 251 15.44 7.91 0.57
C ILE A 251 16.95 8.08 0.75
N ASN A 252 17.47 9.31 0.70
CA ASN A 252 18.87 9.58 0.99
C ASN A 252 19.25 9.15 2.41
N LEU A 253 18.41 9.44 3.41
CA LEU A 253 18.59 8.96 4.78
C LEU A 253 18.58 7.43 4.85
N HIS A 254 17.58 6.78 4.23
CA HIS A 254 17.45 5.32 4.20
C HIS A 254 18.71 4.68 3.58
N ALA A 255 19.09 5.07 2.37
CA ALA A 255 20.28 4.57 1.69
C ALA A 255 21.55 4.77 2.53
N SER A 256 21.71 5.92 3.18
CA SER A 256 22.87 6.20 4.05
C SER A 256 22.95 5.29 5.27
N ILE A 257 21.81 4.97 5.88
CA ILE A 257 21.71 3.99 6.99
C ILE A 257 22.05 2.58 6.49
N ARG A 258 21.46 2.16 5.35
CA ARG A 258 21.65 0.82 4.78
C ARG A 258 23.09 0.58 4.31
N ALA A 259 23.74 1.61 3.75
CA ALA A 259 25.15 1.61 3.38
C ALA A 259 26.12 1.70 4.58
N LYS A 260 25.62 1.82 5.83
CA LYS A 260 26.39 2.07 7.05
C LYS A 260 27.23 3.36 7.01
N ALA A 261 26.87 4.32 6.18
CA ALA A 261 27.45 5.67 6.17
C ALA A 261 26.89 6.53 7.33
N PHE A 262 25.68 6.22 7.81
CA PHE A 262 25.02 6.90 8.93
C PHE A 262 24.54 5.89 9.98
N THR A 263 25.37 5.66 11.00
CA THR A 263 25.23 4.54 11.95
C THR A 263 24.85 4.94 13.37
N ASP A 264 25.17 6.18 13.78
CA ASP A 264 24.90 6.74 15.11
C ASP A 264 23.39 6.67 15.44
N PRO A 265 22.96 5.84 16.42
CA PRO A 265 21.54 5.64 16.68
C PRO A 265 20.81 6.91 17.12
N VAL A 266 21.47 7.81 17.86
CA VAL A 266 20.88 9.05 18.37
C VAL A 266 20.67 10.03 17.21
N LYS A 267 21.67 10.18 16.34
CA LYS A 267 21.55 11.03 15.14
C LYS A 267 20.53 10.49 14.15
N VAL A 268 20.43 9.16 13.98
CA VAL A 268 19.38 8.54 13.15
C VAL A 268 18.00 8.80 13.73
N VAL A 269 17.80 8.57 15.04
CA VAL A 269 16.53 8.84 15.73
C VAL A 269 16.11 10.31 15.54
N SER A 270 17.03 11.26 15.69
CA SER A 270 16.79 12.69 15.45
C SER A 270 16.41 13.00 14.00
N ALA A 271 17.17 12.50 13.01
CA ALA A 271 16.91 12.73 11.59
C ALA A 271 15.56 12.13 11.13
N VAL A 272 15.20 10.95 11.65
CA VAL A 272 13.91 10.30 11.38
C VAL A 272 12.76 11.07 12.03
N ALA A 273 12.92 11.53 13.27
CA ALA A 273 11.92 12.34 13.96
C ALA A 273 11.67 13.68 13.27
N PHE A 274 12.71 14.31 12.72
CA PHE A 274 12.58 15.54 11.93
C PHE A 274 11.70 15.34 10.69
N LEU A 275 11.95 14.27 9.91
CA LEU A 275 11.17 13.93 8.71
C LEU A 275 9.72 13.56 9.06
N ASP A 276 9.46 12.78 10.13
CA ASP A 276 8.09 12.49 10.54
C ASP A 276 7.37 13.76 11.04
N GLY A 277 8.08 14.68 11.69
CA GLY A 277 7.56 16.00 12.08
C GLY A 277 7.28 16.95 10.92
N GLU A 278 7.95 16.80 9.77
CA GLU A 278 7.57 17.47 8.52
C GLU A 278 6.28 16.88 7.93
N LEU A 279 6.11 15.55 7.98
CA LEU A 279 4.88 14.87 7.56
C LEU A 279 3.70 15.14 8.52
N GLU A 280 3.94 15.24 9.83
CA GLU A 280 2.92 15.65 10.81
C GLU A 280 2.44 17.09 10.52
N ARG A 281 3.37 18.02 10.22
CA ARG A 281 3.02 19.39 9.79
C ARG A 281 2.33 19.43 8.43
N TRP A 282 2.70 18.59 7.47
CA TRP A 282 2.02 18.52 6.17
C TRP A 282 0.55 18.13 6.33
N GLU A 283 0.24 17.10 7.13
CA GLU A 283 -1.14 16.68 7.41
C GLU A 283 -1.94 17.76 8.15
N ALA A 284 -1.30 18.49 9.07
CA ALA A 284 -1.95 19.57 9.83
C ALA A 284 -2.28 20.81 8.99
N ASN A 285 -1.63 21.02 7.83
CA ASN A 285 -1.79 22.20 6.97
C ASN A 285 -2.46 21.88 5.62
N LEU A 286 -3.25 20.80 5.55
CA LEU A 286 -3.98 20.45 4.35
C LEU A 286 -5.11 21.45 4.06
N PRO A 287 -5.31 21.86 2.79
CA PRO A 287 -6.44 22.72 2.42
C PRO A 287 -7.75 21.93 2.46
N ILE A 288 -8.87 22.62 2.68
CA ILE A 288 -10.20 22.02 2.93
C ILE A 288 -10.60 20.96 1.88
N HIS A 289 -10.25 21.15 0.60
CA HIS A 289 -10.59 20.21 -0.47
C HIS A 289 -9.81 18.87 -0.42
N TRP A 290 -8.78 18.75 0.42
CA TRP A 290 -8.07 17.49 0.73
C TRP A 290 -8.71 16.71 1.88
N ASN A 291 -9.69 17.28 2.59
CA ASN A 291 -10.40 16.55 3.62
C ASN A 291 -11.14 15.35 3.01
N PHE A 292 -11.21 14.27 3.79
CA PHE A 292 -11.97 13.07 3.48
C PHE A 292 -12.92 12.76 4.62
N THR A 293 -14.06 12.16 4.30
CA THR A 293 -14.99 11.66 5.33
C THR A 293 -14.77 10.17 5.56
N VAL A 294 -15.16 9.65 6.73
CA VAL A 294 -15.18 8.22 7.00
C VAL A 294 -16.63 7.76 6.94
N GLN A 295 -17.01 7.07 5.86
CA GLN A 295 -18.32 6.47 5.72
C GLN A 295 -18.35 5.07 6.32
N SER A 296 -19.50 4.67 6.85
CA SER A 296 -19.78 3.26 7.14
C SER A 296 -20.09 2.52 5.84
N ARG A 297 -19.47 1.34 5.68
CA ARG A 297 -19.61 0.41 4.57
C ARG A 297 -19.71 -0.99 5.16
N ASP A 298 -20.81 -1.26 5.85
CA ASP A 298 -21.12 -2.57 6.43
C ASP A 298 -21.70 -3.50 5.36
N ILE A 299 -20.83 -3.92 4.43
CA ILE A 299 -21.14 -4.85 3.35
C ILE A 299 -20.53 -6.21 3.70
N SER A 300 -21.36 -7.25 3.72
CA SER A 300 -20.95 -8.61 4.11
C SER A 300 -20.06 -9.35 3.07
N ASP A 301 -19.57 -8.66 2.04
CA ASP A 301 -18.58 -9.17 1.08
C ASP A 301 -17.13 -9.06 1.61
N GLY A 302 -16.96 -8.43 2.79
CA GLY A 302 -15.68 -8.20 3.43
C GLY A 302 -14.80 -7.15 2.72
N SER A 303 -15.30 -6.49 1.67
CA SER A 303 -14.54 -5.52 0.87
C SER A 303 -13.98 -4.36 1.69
N SER A 304 -14.72 -3.96 2.73
CA SER A 304 -14.33 -2.94 3.70
C SER A 304 -13.43 -3.46 4.82
N PHE A 305 -12.59 -2.58 5.34
CA PHE A 305 -11.88 -2.77 6.60
C PHE A 305 -12.73 -2.19 7.74
N ASP A 306 -12.97 -2.96 8.79
CA ASP A 306 -13.79 -2.59 9.96
C ASP A 306 -15.14 -1.91 9.62
N GLY A 307 -15.78 -2.32 8.52
CA GLY A 307 -17.06 -1.75 8.06
C GLY A 307 -16.96 -0.27 7.67
N LYS A 308 -15.79 0.21 7.22
CA LYS A 308 -15.53 1.63 6.92
C LYS A 308 -14.86 1.83 5.56
N CYS A 309 -15.02 3.02 4.99
CA CYS A 309 -14.24 3.49 3.85
C CYS A 309 -14.02 5.02 3.90
N HIS A 310 -12.92 5.51 3.32
CA HIS A 310 -12.68 6.95 3.17
C HIS A 310 -13.28 7.51 1.88
N GLU A 311 -14.14 8.50 1.97
CA GLU A 311 -14.64 9.24 0.81
C GLU A 311 -13.76 10.47 0.56
N TYR A 312 -13.20 10.55 -0.64
CA TYR A 312 -12.30 11.61 -1.08
C TYR A 312 -12.92 12.41 -2.23
N CYS A 313 -12.65 13.71 -2.29
CA CYS A 313 -13.06 14.57 -3.41
C CYS A 313 -12.41 14.19 -4.76
N ASP A 314 -11.23 13.56 -4.74
CA ASP A 314 -10.50 13.09 -5.92
C ASP A 314 -9.74 11.79 -5.60
N VAL A 315 -9.70 10.85 -6.53
CA VAL A 315 -8.89 9.63 -6.45
C VAL A 315 -7.38 9.95 -6.49
N TRP A 316 -6.98 11.12 -6.99
CA TRP A 316 -5.63 11.67 -6.83
C TRP A 316 -5.25 11.85 -5.36
N ILE A 317 -6.13 12.49 -4.58
CA ILE A 317 -5.91 12.80 -3.17
C ILE A 317 -5.76 11.51 -2.35
N SER A 318 -6.60 10.50 -2.61
CA SER A 318 -6.51 9.20 -1.93
C SER A 318 -5.19 8.47 -2.19
N ARG A 319 -4.67 8.52 -3.43
CA ARG A 319 -3.33 7.98 -3.76
C ARG A 319 -2.23 8.75 -3.02
N MET A 320 -2.31 10.08 -2.98
CA MET A 320 -1.35 10.93 -2.27
C MET A 320 -1.32 10.65 -0.76
N PHE A 321 -2.47 10.51 -0.11
CA PHE A 321 -2.56 10.08 1.29
C PHE A 321 -1.95 8.69 1.52
N ASN A 322 -2.14 7.75 0.58
CA ASN A 322 -1.55 6.42 0.72
C ASN A 322 -0.02 6.46 0.58
N HIS A 323 0.54 7.33 -0.26
CA HIS A 323 1.99 7.59 -0.27
C HIS A 323 2.49 8.16 1.06
N TYR A 324 1.83 9.19 1.57
CA TYR A 324 2.08 9.77 2.89
C TYR A 324 2.09 8.72 4.02
N ARG A 325 1.06 7.87 4.10
CA ARG A 325 0.88 6.88 5.17
C ARG A 325 1.98 5.83 5.20
N TRP A 326 2.35 5.22 4.06
CA TRP A 326 3.39 4.19 4.07
C TRP A 326 4.78 4.78 4.40
N MET A 327 5.04 6.04 4.03
CA MET A 327 6.27 6.72 4.44
C MET A 327 6.33 6.94 5.95
N ARG A 328 5.24 7.39 6.58
CA ARG A 328 5.18 7.52 8.06
C ARG A 328 5.33 6.18 8.78
N ILE A 329 4.78 5.09 8.25
CA ILE A 329 5.02 3.74 8.80
C ILE A 329 6.52 3.42 8.77
N LEU A 330 7.17 3.55 7.61
CA LEU A 330 8.60 3.22 7.47
C LEU A 330 9.50 4.12 8.34
N LEU A 331 9.23 5.42 8.43
CA LEU A 331 9.94 6.34 9.34
C LEU A 331 9.77 5.90 10.79
N ASN A 332 8.55 5.65 11.26
CA ASN A 332 8.32 5.23 12.64
C ASN A 332 8.90 3.84 12.94
N GLU A 333 9.01 2.95 11.96
CA GLU A 333 9.71 1.67 12.13
C GLU A 333 11.23 1.83 12.21
N LEU A 334 11.84 2.72 11.41
CA LEU A 334 13.27 3.06 11.54
C LEU A 334 13.57 3.76 12.87
N PHE A 335 12.66 4.63 13.32
CA PHE A 335 12.72 5.26 14.65
C PHE A 335 12.75 4.19 15.74
N LEU A 336 11.81 3.24 15.72
CA LEU A 336 11.77 2.12 16.67
C LEU A 336 13.03 1.24 16.58
N GLU A 337 13.53 0.94 15.39
CA GLU A 337 14.74 0.12 15.18
C GLU A 337 15.97 0.77 15.83
N HIS A 338 16.21 2.07 15.60
CA HIS A 338 17.38 2.78 16.12
C HIS A 338 17.22 3.20 17.59
N LEU A 339 16.01 3.54 18.05
CA LEU A 339 15.76 3.81 19.46
C LEU A 339 16.07 2.57 20.33
N ASN A 340 15.74 1.37 19.85
CA ASN A 340 16.09 0.10 20.52
C ASN A 340 17.61 -0.20 20.54
N ARG A 341 18.46 0.58 19.85
CA ARG A 341 19.93 0.47 19.89
C ARG A 341 20.57 1.44 20.90
N ILE A 342 19.80 2.33 21.52
CA ILE A 342 20.29 3.24 22.56
C ILE A 342 20.39 2.46 23.88
N THR A 343 21.55 2.51 24.53
CA THR A 343 21.86 1.72 25.74
C THR A 343 20.99 2.10 26.95
N HIS A 344 20.73 3.39 27.14
CA HIS A 344 19.93 3.90 28.25
C HIS A 344 18.64 4.54 27.72
N LEU A 345 17.53 3.82 27.87
CA LEU A 345 16.19 4.33 27.56
C LEU A 345 15.68 5.17 28.73
N THR A 346 15.32 6.43 28.46
CA THR A 346 14.64 7.31 29.42
C THR A 346 13.14 7.00 29.43
N SER A 347 12.41 7.53 30.43
CA SER A 347 10.94 7.53 30.42
C SER A 347 10.39 8.20 29.16
N GLU A 348 11.02 9.27 28.69
CA GLU A 348 10.68 9.94 27.43
C GLU A 348 10.83 8.99 26.22
N HIS A 349 11.94 8.25 26.11
CA HIS A 349 12.12 7.26 25.04
C HIS A 349 11.01 6.20 25.05
N LEU A 350 10.52 5.78 26.22
CA LEU A 350 9.37 4.86 26.31
C LEU A 350 8.06 5.49 25.82
N VAL A 351 7.80 6.76 26.14
CA VAL A 351 6.64 7.51 25.62
C VAL A 351 6.74 7.67 24.09
N GLN A 352 7.91 8.05 23.57
CA GLN A 352 8.16 8.16 22.13
C GLN A 352 7.97 6.81 21.41
N LYS A 353 8.45 5.71 21.99
CA LYS A 353 8.22 4.33 21.50
C LYS A 353 6.72 3.99 21.41
N MET A 354 5.92 4.46 22.38
CA MET A 354 4.46 4.31 22.34
C MET A 354 3.81 5.22 21.29
N LYS A 355 4.27 6.48 21.13
CA LYS A 355 3.79 7.39 20.05
C LYS A 355 4.02 6.76 18.68
N ALA A 356 5.23 6.27 18.41
CA ALA A 356 5.58 5.64 17.13
C ALA A 356 4.72 4.40 16.81
N ARG A 357 4.50 3.51 17.79
CA ARG A 357 3.58 2.36 17.64
C ARG A 357 2.12 2.79 17.38
N LYS A 358 1.65 3.90 17.98
CA LYS A 358 0.31 4.46 17.70
C LYS A 358 0.24 5.05 16.29
N ILE A 359 1.28 5.74 15.82
CA ILE A 359 1.35 6.27 14.44
C ILE A 359 1.32 5.15 13.42
N ILE A 360 2.15 4.10 13.57
CA ILE A 360 2.16 2.94 12.66
C ILE A 360 0.75 2.32 12.56
N ASN A 361 0.10 2.11 13.70
CA ASN A 361 -1.25 1.55 13.73
C ASN A 361 -2.30 2.45 13.06
N ARG A 362 -2.29 3.76 13.35
CA ARG A 362 -3.18 4.72 12.69
C ARG A 362 -2.97 4.71 11.17
N MET A 363 -1.73 4.85 10.71
CA MET A 363 -1.40 4.89 9.28
C MET A 363 -1.74 3.57 8.56
N ALA A 364 -1.53 2.42 9.19
CA ALA A 364 -1.88 1.12 8.63
C ALA A 364 -3.41 0.94 8.53
N THR A 365 -4.16 1.35 9.56
CA THR A 365 -5.63 1.38 9.54
C THR A 365 -6.12 2.31 8.44
N ASP A 366 -5.59 3.53 8.36
CA ASP A 366 -6.00 4.53 7.37
C ASP A 366 -5.71 4.09 5.92
N ILE A 367 -4.64 3.30 5.69
CA ILE A 367 -4.40 2.63 4.40
C ILE A 367 -5.51 1.62 4.09
N CYS A 368 -5.88 0.76 5.04
CA CYS A 368 -6.90 -0.27 4.82
C CYS A 368 -8.29 0.35 4.59
N THR A 369 -8.67 1.35 5.40
CA THR A 369 -9.93 2.11 5.24
C THR A 369 -9.93 2.95 3.95
N SER A 370 -8.78 3.47 3.52
CA SER A 370 -8.68 4.15 2.21
C SER A 370 -8.82 3.18 1.05
N ILE A 371 -8.18 2.01 1.13
CA ILE A 371 -8.20 1.00 0.06
C ILE A 371 -9.59 0.36 -0.08
N SER A 372 -10.34 0.27 1.02
CA SER A 372 -11.75 -0.16 1.05
C SER A 372 -12.66 0.63 0.10
N SER A 373 -12.37 1.91 -0.13
CA SER A 373 -13.18 2.79 -1.00
C SER A 373 -13.14 2.38 -2.48
N TYR A 374 -12.05 1.77 -2.94
CA TYR A 374 -11.83 1.40 -4.33
C TYR A 374 -12.50 0.07 -4.72
N PHE A 375 -13.10 -0.63 -3.76
CA PHE A 375 -13.95 -1.81 -4.00
C PHE A 375 -15.44 -1.43 -4.18
N GLY A 376 -15.75 -0.13 -4.17
CA GLY A 376 -17.11 0.37 -3.97
C GLY A 376 -17.85 0.89 -5.19
N HIS A 377 -17.25 0.91 -6.38
CA HIS A 377 -17.86 1.50 -7.57
C HIS A 377 -18.64 0.46 -8.37
N THR A 378 -19.96 0.42 -8.15
CA THR A 378 -20.90 -0.30 -9.03
C THR A 378 -20.74 0.14 -10.48
N THR A 379 -20.31 -0.78 -11.35
CA THR A 379 -20.46 -0.64 -12.80
C THR A 379 -21.95 -0.74 -13.18
N LEU A 380 -22.35 -0.14 -14.32
CA LEU A 380 -23.72 -0.16 -14.85
C LEU A 380 -24.16 -1.54 -15.40
N VAL A 381 -23.62 -2.62 -14.85
CA VAL A 381 -23.81 -3.98 -15.34
C VAL A 381 -24.41 -4.83 -14.21
N GLU A 382 -25.67 -5.21 -14.36
CA GLU A 382 -26.37 -6.02 -13.36
C GLU A 382 -25.88 -7.48 -13.34
N ARG A 383 -25.31 -7.89 -12.19
CA ARG A 383 -25.22 -9.29 -11.69
C ARG A 383 -24.38 -10.29 -12.54
N PRO A 384 -24.17 -11.55 -12.09
CA PRO A 384 -24.18 -12.11 -10.72
C PRO A 384 -22.92 -12.96 -10.40
N THR A 385 -22.06 -12.56 -9.45
CA THR A 385 -21.36 -13.44 -8.45
C THR A 385 -20.22 -12.71 -7.71
N LEU A 386 -20.37 -12.53 -6.39
CA LEU A 386 -19.36 -12.67 -5.31
C LEU A 386 -17.91 -12.12 -5.44
N LEU A 387 -17.57 -11.24 -6.39
CA LEU A 387 -16.23 -10.66 -6.51
C LEU A 387 -16.23 -9.14 -6.28
N PRO A 388 -15.51 -8.61 -5.26
CA PRO A 388 -15.30 -7.18 -5.09
C PRO A 388 -14.54 -6.58 -6.28
N GLN A 389 -15.21 -5.77 -7.10
CA GLN A 389 -14.57 -5.09 -8.24
C GLN A 389 -13.61 -4.01 -7.74
N MET A 390 -12.30 -4.21 -7.93
CA MET A 390 -11.31 -3.15 -7.75
C MET A 390 -11.33 -2.20 -8.94
N SER A 391 -11.68 -0.93 -8.70
CA SER A 391 -11.75 0.09 -9.75
C SER A 391 -10.37 0.65 -10.11
N GLY A 392 -9.52 -0.13 -10.77
CA GLY A 392 -8.54 0.37 -11.76
C GLY A 392 -7.05 0.33 -11.45
N ILE A 393 -6.26 1.08 -12.26
CA ILE A 393 -4.80 1.35 -12.14
C ILE A 393 -4.30 1.46 -10.68
N PRO A 394 -5.05 2.07 -9.71
CA PRO A 394 -4.83 1.89 -8.28
C PRO A 394 -4.38 0.49 -7.80
N VAL A 395 -4.80 -0.63 -8.41
CA VAL A 395 -4.40 -1.99 -8.01
C VAL A 395 -2.88 -2.14 -7.86
N PHE A 396 -2.11 -1.65 -8.83
CA PHE A 396 -0.64 -1.72 -8.81
C PHE A 396 -0.05 -0.81 -7.74
N LEU A 397 -0.68 0.35 -7.54
CA LEU A 397 -0.29 1.37 -6.57
C LEU A 397 -0.66 1.00 -5.12
N MET A 398 -1.55 0.02 -4.92
CA MET A 398 -1.98 -0.48 -3.60
C MET A 398 -1.11 -1.60 -3.04
N ILE A 399 -0.46 -2.39 -3.90
CA ILE A 399 0.35 -3.54 -3.48
C ILE A 399 1.43 -3.14 -2.46
N TRP A 400 2.07 -1.99 -2.66
CA TRP A 400 3.09 -1.47 -1.74
C TRP A 400 2.50 -0.92 -0.42
N PRO A 401 1.50 0.00 -0.42
CA PRO A 401 0.79 0.40 0.80
C PRO A 401 0.27 -0.79 1.64
N LEU A 402 -0.34 -1.80 1.00
CA LEU A 402 -0.82 -3.02 1.67
C LEU A 402 0.33 -3.80 2.31
N PHE A 403 1.41 -4.07 1.56
CA PHE A 403 2.61 -4.73 2.07
C PHE A 403 3.17 -4.05 3.33
N ILE A 404 3.27 -2.72 3.30
CA ILE A 404 3.76 -1.93 4.44
C ILE A 404 2.78 -1.95 5.61
N ALA A 405 1.47 -1.75 5.35
CA ALA A 405 0.43 -1.73 6.39
C ALA A 405 0.33 -3.05 7.15
N GLY A 406 0.20 -4.19 6.46
CA GLY A 406 0.09 -5.50 7.13
C GLY A 406 1.39 -5.95 7.80
N GLY A 407 2.53 -5.54 7.24
CA GLY A 407 3.85 -5.88 7.76
C GLY A 407 4.30 -5.03 8.96
N GLY A 408 3.63 -3.91 9.23
CA GLY A 408 4.02 -2.89 10.20
C GLY A 408 4.20 -3.41 11.63
N THR A 409 5.18 -2.86 12.32
CA THR A 409 5.54 -3.21 13.69
C THR A 409 4.42 -2.90 14.69
N GLY A 410 3.94 -3.93 15.39
CA GLY A 410 2.86 -3.80 16.37
C GLY A 410 1.45 -3.73 15.79
N VAL A 411 1.26 -4.07 14.52
CA VAL A 411 -0.05 -4.05 13.84
C VAL A 411 -0.96 -5.22 14.27
N PRO A 412 -2.25 -4.99 14.61
CA PRO A 412 -3.21 -6.02 14.98
C PRO A 412 -3.33 -7.19 14.01
N GLN A 413 -3.71 -8.35 14.55
CA GLN A 413 -3.83 -9.59 13.76
C GLN A 413 -4.96 -9.51 12.73
N HIS A 414 -6.09 -8.85 13.04
CA HIS A 414 -7.21 -8.70 12.09
C HIS A 414 -6.81 -7.86 10.87
N LEU A 415 -6.10 -6.74 11.08
CA LEU A 415 -5.60 -5.87 10.00
C LEU A 415 -4.62 -6.61 9.10
N TYR A 416 -3.66 -7.32 9.68
CA TYR A 416 -2.74 -8.17 8.92
C TYR A 416 -3.48 -9.25 8.11
N ASN A 417 -4.45 -9.96 8.72
CA ASN A 417 -5.24 -10.98 8.02
C ASN A 417 -6.03 -10.37 6.84
N TRP A 418 -6.65 -9.21 7.04
CA TRP A 418 -7.38 -8.48 5.98
C TRP A 418 -6.45 -8.09 4.83
N VAL A 419 -5.27 -7.53 5.14
CA VAL A 419 -4.24 -7.19 4.15
C VAL A 419 -3.80 -8.42 3.35
N LEU A 420 -3.56 -9.57 4.00
CA LEU A 420 -3.22 -10.79 3.27
C LEU A 420 -4.36 -11.20 2.32
N GLY A 421 -5.61 -11.15 2.79
CA GLY A 421 -6.78 -11.44 1.96
C GLY A 421 -6.95 -10.48 0.76
N ARG A 422 -6.58 -9.20 0.90
CA ARG A 422 -6.57 -8.24 -0.23
C ARG A 422 -5.43 -8.54 -1.21
N LEU A 423 -4.23 -8.85 -0.74
CA LEU A 423 -3.11 -9.24 -1.62
C LEU A 423 -3.40 -10.57 -2.35
N ASP A 424 -4.09 -11.52 -1.71
CA ASP A 424 -4.52 -12.79 -2.31
C ASP A 424 -5.54 -12.59 -3.44
N ILE A 425 -6.54 -11.70 -3.24
CA ILE A 425 -7.49 -11.26 -4.28
C ILE A 425 -6.75 -10.63 -5.46
N ILE A 426 -5.86 -9.67 -5.19
CA ILE A 426 -5.08 -8.98 -6.24
C ILE A 426 -4.23 -9.98 -7.04
N SER A 427 -3.67 -10.99 -6.38
CA SER A 427 -2.88 -12.02 -7.09
C SER A 427 -3.73 -13.00 -7.89
N LYS A 428 -4.79 -13.56 -7.30
CA LYS A 428 -5.54 -14.69 -7.90
C LYS A 428 -6.67 -14.26 -8.81
N GLN A 429 -7.42 -13.24 -8.42
CA GLN A 429 -8.61 -12.78 -9.17
C GLN A 429 -8.22 -11.72 -10.19
N LEU A 430 -7.35 -10.79 -9.81
CA LEU A 430 -6.84 -9.74 -10.69
C LEU A 430 -5.55 -10.12 -11.41
N GLY A 431 -5.03 -11.34 -11.22
CA GLY A 431 -3.90 -11.89 -11.99
C GLY A 431 -2.54 -11.21 -11.78
N VAL A 432 -2.36 -10.41 -10.73
CA VAL A 432 -1.13 -9.63 -10.51
C VAL A 432 -0.17 -10.40 -9.58
N LEU A 433 0.71 -11.25 -10.14
CA LEU A 433 1.51 -12.20 -9.36
C LEU A 433 2.51 -11.55 -8.38
N SER A 434 2.92 -10.30 -8.61
CA SER A 434 3.72 -9.54 -7.64
C SER A 434 3.00 -9.31 -6.30
N ALA A 435 1.67 -9.40 -6.23
CA ALA A 435 0.93 -9.35 -4.97
C ALA A 435 1.14 -10.61 -4.11
N GLN A 436 1.27 -11.80 -4.71
CA GLN A 436 1.69 -13.02 -4.00
C GLN A 436 3.09 -12.84 -3.40
N THR A 437 4.02 -12.30 -4.21
CA THR A 437 5.38 -11.96 -3.77
C THR A 437 5.36 -11.01 -2.56
N MET A 438 4.51 -9.99 -2.57
CA MET A 438 4.36 -9.07 -1.43
C MET A 438 3.67 -9.71 -0.23
N MET A 439 2.72 -10.62 -0.43
CA MET A 439 2.08 -11.37 0.65
C MET A 439 3.12 -12.18 1.44
N GLU A 440 4.02 -12.91 0.77
CA GLU A 440 5.10 -13.63 1.46
C GLU A 440 6.08 -12.69 2.18
N ARG A 441 6.40 -11.54 1.57
CA ARG A 441 7.22 -10.51 2.23
C ARG A 441 6.54 -9.89 3.45
N THR A 442 5.21 -9.75 3.42
CA THR A 442 4.40 -9.25 4.55
C THR A 442 4.50 -10.23 5.72
N LYS A 443 4.33 -11.54 5.47
CA LYS A 443 4.53 -12.61 6.47
C LYS A 443 5.93 -12.55 7.08
N ILE A 444 6.96 -12.43 6.23
CA ILE A 444 8.37 -12.34 6.68
C ILE A 444 8.60 -11.07 7.53
N ARG A 445 8.08 -9.90 7.13
CA ARG A 445 8.22 -8.65 7.89
C ARG A 445 7.58 -8.78 9.28
N ARG A 446 6.36 -9.31 9.34
CA ARG A 446 5.64 -9.56 10.60
C ARG A 446 6.39 -10.52 11.51
N GLN A 447 6.87 -11.65 10.99
CA GLN A 447 7.64 -12.61 11.79
C GLN A 447 8.93 -12.04 12.36
N ARG A 448 9.61 -11.11 11.66
CA ARG A 448 10.86 -10.50 12.16
C ARG A 448 10.63 -9.72 13.44
N TRP A 449 9.66 -8.79 13.46
CA TRP A 449 9.42 -7.97 14.66
C TRP A 449 8.76 -8.77 15.79
N ILE A 450 7.90 -9.76 15.49
CA ILE A 450 7.36 -10.67 16.52
C ILE A 450 8.51 -11.44 17.22
N ARG A 451 9.49 -11.95 16.48
CA ARG A 451 10.68 -12.60 17.06
C ARG A 451 11.55 -11.62 17.86
N ALA A 452 11.68 -10.37 17.40
CA ALA A 452 12.44 -9.35 18.10
C ALA A 452 11.77 -8.94 19.43
N ASP A 453 10.46 -8.71 19.43
CA ASP A 453 9.67 -8.42 20.64
C ASP A 453 9.72 -9.61 21.62
N MET A 454 9.54 -10.86 21.16
CA MET A 454 9.69 -12.04 22.02
C MET A 454 11.10 -12.18 22.63
N LYS A 455 12.16 -11.85 21.86
CA LYS A 455 13.53 -11.86 22.39
C LYS A 455 13.69 -10.76 23.46
N ALA A 456 13.22 -9.55 23.19
CA ALA A 456 13.28 -8.44 24.13
C ALA A 456 12.51 -8.77 25.43
N SER A 457 11.31 -9.33 25.34
CA SER A 457 10.53 -9.76 26.51
C SER A 457 11.22 -10.85 27.35
N ARG A 458 11.94 -11.79 26.71
CA ARG A 458 12.75 -12.79 27.43
C ARG A 458 13.95 -12.17 28.11
N THR A 459 14.66 -11.26 27.46
CA THR A 459 15.76 -10.51 28.07
C THR A 459 15.27 -9.72 29.28
N THR A 460 14.22 -8.91 29.14
CA THR A 460 13.65 -8.17 30.29
C THR A 460 13.13 -9.09 31.39
N CYS A 461 12.60 -10.29 31.07
CA CYS A 461 12.13 -11.24 32.07
C CYS A 461 13.30 -11.82 32.87
N ASN A 462 14.40 -12.21 32.20
CA ASN A 462 15.61 -12.69 32.84
C ASN A 462 16.29 -11.59 33.68
N ASP A 463 16.36 -10.37 33.16
CA ASP A 463 16.93 -9.20 33.86
C ASP A 463 16.08 -8.79 35.10
N THR A 464 14.80 -9.16 35.14
CA THR A 464 13.93 -9.01 36.33
C THR A 464 13.91 -10.23 37.27
N LEU A 465 14.48 -11.37 36.87
CA LEU A 465 14.54 -12.60 37.67
C LEU A 465 15.87 -12.80 38.41
N PHE A 466 16.86 -11.94 38.18
CA PHE A 466 18.08 -11.82 38.98
C PHE A 466 18.23 -10.38 39.50
N PRO A 467 17.59 -10.04 40.63
CA PRO A 467 18.39 -9.65 41.79
C PRO A 467 17.78 -10.08 43.14
N LEU A 468 17.42 -11.35 43.31
CA LEU A 468 17.08 -11.91 44.63
C LEU A 468 17.75 -13.29 44.79
N ILE A 469 18.25 -13.56 46.00
CA ILE A 469 19.10 -14.72 46.37
C ILE A 469 20.55 -14.60 45.86
N LEU A 470 21.36 -13.84 46.60
CA LEU A 470 22.51 -14.40 47.33
C LEU A 470 23.02 -13.34 48.33
N GLY A 471 22.49 -13.41 49.55
CA GLY A 471 22.96 -12.66 50.70
C GLY A 471 22.81 -13.52 51.94
N THR A 472 23.87 -13.53 52.77
CA THR A 472 24.08 -14.30 54.02
C THR A 472 24.30 -15.82 53.88
N GLY A 473 25.35 -16.35 54.54
CA GLY A 473 25.54 -17.80 54.68
C GLY A 473 26.97 -18.35 54.83
N CYS A 474 27.71 -17.96 55.88
CA CYS A 474 28.89 -18.62 56.49
C CYS A 474 30.14 -19.02 55.67
N GLU A 475 31.27 -18.89 56.37
CA GLU A 475 32.59 -19.40 56.01
C GLU A 475 32.65 -20.93 56.03
N MET A 476 33.52 -21.51 55.19
CA MET A 476 34.34 -22.63 55.65
C MET A 476 35.65 -22.67 54.85
N GLN A 477 36.78 -22.51 55.54
CA GLN A 477 38.11 -22.73 54.98
C GLN A 477 38.30 -24.23 54.71
N ILE A 478 38.82 -24.60 53.54
CA ILE A 478 39.66 -25.79 53.36
C ILE A 478 40.82 -25.40 52.43
N GLU A 479 42.02 -25.29 52.99
CA GLU A 479 43.27 -25.36 52.23
C GLU A 479 43.43 -26.77 51.64
N MET A 480 43.92 -26.88 50.40
CA MET A 480 44.75 -28.00 49.95
C MET A 480 45.33 -27.72 48.54
N GLU A 481 46.54 -27.19 48.51
CA GLU A 481 47.56 -27.60 47.52
C GLU A 481 48.14 -28.97 47.94
N PRO A 482 48.93 -29.68 47.10
CA PRO A 482 49.12 -29.57 45.65
C PRO A 482 48.94 -30.95 44.94
N LEU A 483 49.27 -31.03 43.64
CA LEU A 483 50.21 -32.03 43.08
C LEU A 483 50.43 -31.83 41.56
N ASP A 484 51.70 -31.95 41.17
CA ASP A 484 52.32 -31.88 39.82
C ASP A 484 52.23 -30.58 38.99
#